data_AF-A0A522URQ9-F1
#
_entry.id   AF-A0A522URQ9-F1
#
_cell.length_a   1.000
_cell.length_b   1.000
_cell.length_c   1.000
_cell.angle_alpha   90.00
_cell.angle_beta   90.00
_cell.angle_gamma   90.00
#
_symmetry.space_group_name_H-M   'P 1'
#
loop_
_entity.id
_entity.type
_entity.pdbx_description
1 polymer ?
#
loop_
_entity_poly.entity_id
_entity_poly.type
_entity_poly.pdbx_seq_one_letter_code
_entity_poly.pdbx_strand_id
1 'polypeptide(L)'
;MADKIEKQEELVRCPLCNSYIRAAEGFTCPRCRKGPFCRKHRITGRRECVSCVFEQKHKEILELRQAEKGLKDFLKLLQFIFLLFAVFFITMRLGLMDFVEFLKDSVVTDYLAYFAVIPVAGYLLFFIILYNQRSRIKEIEGEMHTMEQKRMSL
;
A
#
# COMPACT_ATOMS: atom_id res chain seq x y z
N MET A 1 -59.18 8.10 27.09
CA MET A 1 -58.26 9.23 26.85
C MET A 1 -57.08 8.69 26.08
N ALA A 2 -56.98 9.07 24.81
CA ALA A 2 -55.98 8.55 23.88
C ALA A 2 -54.73 9.40 23.98
N ASP A 3 -53.74 8.93 24.74
CA ASP A 3 -52.38 9.48 24.71
C ASP A 3 -51.72 9.07 23.40
N LYS A 4 -52.09 9.76 22.32
CA LYS A 4 -51.24 9.91 21.15
C LYS A 4 -50.09 10.81 21.57
N ILE A 5 -49.07 10.22 22.19
CA ILE A 5 -47.74 10.82 22.24
C ILE A 5 -47.30 10.87 20.78
N GLU A 6 -47.56 11.99 20.11
CA GLU A 6 -46.82 12.42 18.94
C GLU A 6 -45.35 12.48 19.39
N LYS A 7 -44.63 11.37 19.21
CA LYS A 7 -43.17 11.40 19.20
C LYS A 7 -42.81 12.33 18.06
N GLN A 8 -42.58 13.61 18.38
CA GLN A 8 -41.89 14.53 17.49
C GLN A 8 -40.63 13.80 17.03
N GLU A 9 -40.59 13.41 15.77
CA GLU A 9 -39.47 12.67 15.21
C GLU A 9 -38.24 13.58 15.30
N GLU A 10 -37.35 13.32 16.26
CA GLU A 10 -36.17 14.13 16.48
C GLU A 10 -35.28 14.06 15.23
N LEU A 11 -35.20 15.19 14.52
CA LEU A 11 -34.37 15.35 13.34
C LEU A 11 -32.97 15.75 13.76
N VAL A 12 -32.01 14.92 13.40
CA VAL A 12 -30.59 15.06 13.71
C VAL A 12 -29.83 15.30 12.40
N ARG A 13 -28.79 16.13 12.43
CA ARG A 13 -28.00 16.42 11.24
C ARG A 13 -26.88 15.39 11.05
N CYS A 14 -26.75 14.91 9.82
CA CYS A 14 -25.62 14.08 9.42
C CYS A 14 -24.33 14.92 9.40
N PRO A 15 -23.26 14.54 10.13
CA PRO A 15 -22.01 15.31 10.15
C PRO A 15 -21.24 15.36 8.82
N LEU A 16 -21.59 14.53 7.82
CA LEU A 16 -20.87 14.45 6.54
C LEU A 16 -21.50 15.29 5.43
N CYS A 17 -22.82 15.37 5.38
CA CYS A 17 -23.56 16.09 4.34
C CYS A 17 -24.53 17.14 4.89
N ASN A 18 -24.57 17.34 6.21
CA ASN A 18 -25.47 18.26 6.91
C ASN A 18 -26.98 18.02 6.66
N SER A 19 -27.36 16.92 6.00
CA SER A 19 -28.76 16.57 5.80
C SER A 19 -29.43 16.21 7.12
N TYR A 20 -30.65 16.68 7.34
CA TYR A 20 -31.49 16.23 8.44
C TYR A 20 -31.98 14.81 8.20
N ILE A 21 -31.85 13.96 9.20
CA ILE A 21 -32.33 12.58 9.20
C ILE A 21 -33.09 12.31 10.50
N ARG A 22 -34.03 11.37 10.45
CA ARG A 22 -34.69 10.88 11.66
C ARG A 22 -33.67 10.13 12.51
N ALA A 23 -33.68 10.34 13.83
CA ALA A 23 -32.75 9.67 14.74
C ALA A 23 -32.77 8.13 14.60
N ALA A 24 -33.94 7.54 14.34
CA ALA A 24 -34.10 6.09 14.12
C ALA A 24 -33.49 5.57 12.79
N GLU A 25 -33.31 6.44 11.80
CA GLU A 25 -32.77 6.07 10.48
C GLU A 25 -31.26 6.24 10.40
N GLY A 26 -30.69 7.09 11.25
CA GLY A 26 -29.28 7.33 11.36
C GLY A 26 -28.52 6.18 12.02
N PHE A 27 -27.22 6.12 11.78
CA PHE A 27 -26.34 5.17 12.46
C PHE A 27 -25.12 5.87 13.05
N THR A 28 -24.69 5.42 14.23
CA THR A 28 -23.42 5.83 14.83
C THR A 28 -22.33 4.89 14.36
N CYS A 29 -21.22 5.44 13.88
CA CYS A 29 -20.08 4.63 13.45
C CYS A 29 -19.40 4.01 14.69
N PRO A 30 -19.20 2.68 14.76
CA PRO A 30 -18.61 2.02 15.91
C PRO A 30 -17.14 2.40 16.13
N ARG A 31 -16.45 2.81 15.06
CA ARG A 31 -15.01 3.09 15.07
C ARG A 31 -14.67 4.49 15.58
N CYS A 32 -15.29 5.52 15.00
CA CYS A 32 -15.07 6.90 15.46
C CYS A 32 -16.06 7.35 16.54
N ARG A 33 -17.08 6.53 16.85
CA ARG A 33 -18.18 6.84 17.78
C ARG A 33 -18.95 8.13 17.45
N LYS A 34 -18.70 8.72 16.28
CA LYS A 34 -19.43 9.88 15.75
C LYS A 34 -20.74 9.42 15.11
N GLY A 35 -21.71 10.31 15.11
CA GLY A 35 -23.03 10.07 14.53
C GLY A 35 -24.06 11.06 15.06
N PRO A 36 -25.29 10.98 14.56
CA PRO A 36 -25.79 9.97 13.63
C PRO A 36 -25.50 10.32 12.15
N PHE A 37 -24.97 9.36 11.39
CA PHE A 37 -24.76 9.47 9.96
C PHE A 37 -25.96 8.97 9.17
N CYS A 38 -26.25 9.59 8.02
CA CYS A 38 -27.30 9.12 7.12
C CYS A 38 -26.91 7.81 6.42
N ARG A 39 -27.90 7.01 6.01
CA ARG A 39 -27.68 5.71 5.34
C ARG A 39 -26.85 5.83 4.05
N LYS A 40 -26.90 6.99 3.37
CA LYS A 40 -26.07 7.32 2.20
C LYS A 40 -24.56 7.26 2.49
N HIS A 41 -24.14 7.58 3.72
CA HIS A 41 -22.74 7.53 4.15
C HIS A 41 -22.37 6.23 4.89
N ARG A 42 -23.24 5.22 4.83
CA ARG A 42 -22.94 3.88 5.32
C ARG A 42 -22.32 3.08 4.20
N ILE A 43 -21.17 2.46 4.46
CA ILE A 43 -20.57 1.51 3.52
C ILE A 43 -21.41 0.23 3.48
N THR A 44 -21.79 -0.23 2.29
CA THR A 44 -22.54 -1.48 2.12
C THR A 44 -21.75 -2.66 2.67
N GLY A 45 -22.37 -3.47 3.53
CA GLY A 45 -21.72 -4.63 4.18
C GLY A 45 -20.89 -4.29 5.43
N ARG A 46 -20.68 -3.01 5.77
CA ARG A 46 -20.04 -2.59 7.02
C ARG A 46 -20.94 -1.62 7.79
N ARG A 47 -20.83 -1.57 9.11
CA ARG A 47 -21.52 -0.55 9.93
C ARG A 47 -20.65 0.68 10.17
N GLU A 48 -19.72 0.95 9.27
CA GLU A 48 -18.73 2.04 9.38
C GLU A 48 -19.12 3.22 8.49
N CYS A 49 -18.70 4.42 8.88
CA CYS A 49 -18.85 5.61 8.04
C CYS A 49 -17.79 5.64 6.93
N VAL A 50 -18.16 6.22 5.79
CA VAL A 50 -17.28 6.38 4.61
C VAL A 50 -15.92 6.97 4.99
N SER A 51 -15.89 7.99 5.87
CA SER A 51 -14.63 8.64 6.28
C SER A 51 -13.66 7.70 6.98
N CYS A 52 -14.13 6.83 7.88
CA CYS A 52 -13.26 5.90 8.59
C CYS A 52 -12.70 4.81 7.65
N VAL A 53 -13.50 4.34 6.70
CA VAL A 53 -13.05 3.36 5.70
C VAL A 53 -12.03 4.00 4.77
N PHE A 54 -12.29 5.23 4.33
CA PHE A 54 -11.36 5.98 3.49
C PHE A 54 -10.03 6.24 4.19
N GLU A 55 -10.05 6.65 5.45
CA GLU A 55 -8.85 6.83 6.27
C GLU A 55 -8.05 5.53 6.43
N GLN A 56 -8.73 4.40 6.63
CA GLN A 56 -8.06 3.10 6.69
C GLN A 56 -7.40 2.73 5.36
N LYS A 57 -8.11 2.89 4.23
CA LYS A 57 -7.57 2.59 2.90
C LYS A 57 -6.43 3.53 2.53
N HIS A 58 -6.51 4.81 2.92
CA HIS A 58 -5.43 5.76 2.75
C HIS A 58 -4.18 5.37 3.55
N LYS A 59 -4.35 4.94 4.81
CA LYS A 59 -3.26 4.41 5.62
C LYS A 59 -2.61 3.17 4.98
N GLU A 60 -3.43 2.25 4.47
CA GLU A 60 -2.95 1.06 3.75
C GLU A 60 -2.11 1.44 2.51
N ILE A 61 -2.54 2.43 1.72
CA ILE A 61 -1.76 2.94 0.59
C ILE A 61 -0.43 3.55 1.06
N LEU A 62 -0.43 4.34 2.13
CA LEU A 62 0.79 4.96 2.65
C LEU A 62 1.82 3.90 3.08
N GLU A 63 1.37 2.87 3.79
CA GLU A 63 2.21 1.74 4.20
C GLU A 63 2.78 0.99 2.99
N LEU A 64 1.95 0.72 1.97
CA LEU A 64 2.38 0.07 0.73
C LEU A 64 3.36 0.94 -0.08
N ARG A 65 3.14 2.26 -0.17
CA ARG A 65 4.06 3.18 -0.86
C ARG A 65 5.39 3.31 -0.14
N GLN A 66 5.40 3.28 1.19
CA GLN A 66 6.64 3.28 1.97
C GLN A 66 7.44 1.99 1.71
N ALA A 67 6.77 0.83 1.66
CA ALA A 67 7.39 -0.44 1.28
C ALA A 67 7.95 -0.41 -0.16
N GLU A 68 7.19 0.15 -1.12
CA GLU A 68 7.65 0.30 -2.52
C GLU A 68 8.91 1.17 -2.60
N LYS A 69 8.97 2.27 -1.83
CA LYS A 69 10.14 3.14 -1.78
C LYS A 69 11.36 2.39 -1.26
N GLY A 70 11.22 1.64 -0.15
CA GLY A 70 12.31 0.83 0.40
C GLY A 70 12.81 -0.22 -0.58
N LEU A 71 11.91 -0.90 -1.29
CA LEU A 71 12.25 -1.87 -2.32
C LEU A 71 12.98 -1.23 -3.52
N LYS A 72 12.55 -0.04 -3.97
CA LYS A 72 13.24 0.70 -5.03
C LYS A 72 14.65 1.11 -4.63
N ASP A 73 14.83 1.61 -3.41
CA ASP A 73 16.14 2.02 -2.91
C ASP A 73 17.07 0.82 -2.77
N PHE A 74 16.55 -0.33 -2.31
CA PHE A 74 17.28 -1.59 -2.29
C PHE A 74 17.69 -2.07 -3.70
N LEU A 75 16.79 -2.01 -4.69
CA LEU A 75 17.14 -2.38 -6.07
C LEU A 75 18.21 -1.48 -6.67
N LYS A 76 18.19 -0.18 -6.39
CA LYS A 76 19.24 0.75 -6.83
C LYS A 76 20.59 0.42 -6.19
N LEU A 77 20.58 0.10 -4.89
CA LEU A 77 21.80 -0.33 -4.19
C LEU A 77 22.36 -1.62 -4.82
N LEU A 78 21.49 -2.59 -5.09
CA LEU A 78 21.88 -3.84 -5.74
C LEU A 78 22.47 -3.57 -7.13
N GLN A 79 21.85 -2.71 -7.94
CA GLN A 79 22.36 -2.30 -9.24
C GLN A 79 23.73 -1.62 -9.14
N PHE A 80 23.93 -0.76 -8.13
CA PHE A 80 25.23 -0.12 -7.87
C PHE A 80 26.30 -1.16 -7.52
N ILE A 81 25.99 -2.13 -6.66
CA ILE A 81 26.89 -3.23 -6.30
C ILE A 81 27.27 -4.04 -7.54
N PHE A 82 26.30 -4.38 -8.41
CA PHE A 82 26.57 -5.06 -9.67
C PHE A 82 27.51 -4.27 -10.58
N LEU A 83 27.37 -2.95 -10.67
CA LEU A 83 28.27 -2.09 -11.45
C LEU A 83 29.70 -2.11 -10.89
N LEU A 84 29.87 -2.06 -9.57
CA LEU A 84 31.18 -2.18 -8.93
C LEU A 84 31.84 -3.53 -9.26
N PHE A 85 31.08 -4.63 -9.15
CA PHE A 85 31.58 -5.95 -9.54
C PHE A 85 31.93 -6.01 -11.02
N ALA A 86 31.10 -5.46 -11.91
CA ALA A 86 31.38 -5.45 -13.35
C ALA A 86 32.68 -4.69 -13.67
N VAL A 87 32.88 -3.51 -13.07
CA VAL A 87 34.13 -2.75 -13.21
C VAL A 87 35.32 -3.54 -12.69
N PHE A 88 35.20 -4.12 -11.48
CA PHE A 88 36.24 -4.96 -10.88
C PHE A 88 36.63 -6.16 -11.75
N PHE A 89 35.64 -6.86 -12.32
CA PHE A 89 35.89 -7.98 -13.23
C PHE A 89 36.58 -7.54 -14.53
N ILE A 90 36.22 -6.38 -15.08
CA ILE A 90 36.87 -5.83 -16.27
C ILE A 90 38.33 -5.44 -15.98
N THR A 91 38.61 -4.77 -14.86
CA THR A 91 40.00 -4.44 -14.46
C THR A 91 40.83 -5.68 -14.16
N MET A 92 40.26 -6.70 -13.52
CA MET A 92 40.90 -8.02 -13.35
C MET A 92 41.27 -8.64 -14.70
N ARG A 93 40.34 -8.63 -15.67
CA ARG A 93 40.55 -9.22 -17.01
C ARG A 93 41.57 -8.45 -17.86
N LEU A 94 41.76 -7.15 -17.62
CA LEU A 94 42.73 -6.29 -18.31
C LEU A 94 44.18 -6.43 -17.79
N GLY A 95 44.45 -7.32 -16.84
CA GLY A 95 45.82 -7.76 -16.55
C GLY A 95 46.58 -6.99 -15.47
N LEU A 96 45.90 -6.46 -14.45
CA LEU A 96 46.55 -6.15 -13.17
C LEU A 96 46.80 -7.47 -12.41
N MET A 97 47.80 -8.24 -12.85
CA MET A 97 47.97 -9.67 -12.52
C MET A 97 48.49 -10.00 -11.12
N ASP A 98 48.75 -9.05 -10.22
CA ASP A 98 49.31 -9.38 -8.91
C ASP A 98 48.26 -9.70 -7.82
N PHE A 99 46.96 -9.48 -8.07
CA PHE A 99 45.88 -9.78 -7.11
C PHE A 99 45.21 -11.15 -7.32
N VAL A 100 45.45 -11.81 -8.45
CA VAL A 100 44.75 -13.03 -8.86
C VAL A 100 45.23 -14.27 -8.09
N GLU A 101 46.50 -14.31 -7.68
CA GLU A 101 47.01 -15.38 -6.80
C GLU A 101 46.35 -15.36 -5.42
N PHE A 102 45.99 -14.19 -4.89
CA PHE A 102 45.33 -14.07 -3.58
C PHE A 102 43.87 -14.54 -3.59
N LEU A 103 43.18 -14.43 -4.73
CA LEU A 103 41.78 -14.85 -4.87
C LEU A 103 41.63 -16.33 -5.26
N LYS A 104 42.70 -16.94 -5.82
CA LYS A 104 42.70 -18.36 -6.22
C LYS A 104 42.56 -19.32 -5.03
N ASP A 105 42.96 -18.89 -3.83
CA ASP A 105 42.78 -19.62 -2.56
C ASP A 105 41.39 -19.40 -1.92
N SER A 106 40.58 -18.51 -2.49
CA SER A 106 39.24 -18.25 -1.98
C SER A 106 38.19 -19.02 -2.78
N VAL A 107 37.23 -19.63 -2.08
CA VAL A 107 36.04 -20.40 -2.52
C VAL A 107 35.22 -19.76 -3.67
N VAL A 108 35.58 -18.55 -4.09
CA VAL A 108 34.97 -17.73 -5.14
C VAL A 108 35.16 -18.31 -6.55
N THR A 109 36.25 -19.05 -6.81
CA THR A 109 36.57 -19.58 -8.15
C THR A 109 35.75 -20.80 -8.55
N ASP A 110 35.42 -21.69 -7.61
CA ASP A 110 34.72 -22.96 -7.92
C ASP A 110 33.21 -22.79 -8.21
N TYR A 111 32.61 -21.67 -7.77
CA TYR A 111 31.16 -21.44 -7.87
C TYR A 111 30.81 -20.12 -8.60
N LEU A 112 31.68 -19.65 -9.50
CA LEU A 112 31.51 -18.42 -10.29
C LEU A 112 30.12 -18.28 -10.94
N ALA A 113 29.53 -19.38 -11.41
CA ALA A 113 28.18 -19.39 -11.99
C ALA A 113 27.08 -19.06 -10.95
N TYR A 114 27.20 -19.53 -9.71
CA TYR A 114 26.23 -19.25 -8.64
C TYR A 114 26.27 -17.79 -8.20
N PHE A 115 27.45 -17.15 -8.23
CA PHE A 115 27.60 -15.72 -7.97
C PHE A 115 26.92 -14.84 -9.02
N ALA A 116 26.73 -15.31 -10.25
CA ALA A 116 25.96 -14.59 -11.26
C ALA A 116 24.45 -14.91 -11.17
N VAL A 117 24.08 -16.17 -10.91
CA VAL A 117 22.69 -16.63 -10.91
C VAL A 117 21.91 -16.14 -9.69
N ILE A 118 22.49 -16.21 -8.49
CA ILE A 118 21.80 -15.82 -7.24
C ILE A 118 21.38 -14.34 -7.26
N PRO A 119 22.25 -13.39 -7.63
CA PRO A 119 21.87 -11.98 -7.68
C PRO A 119 20.84 -11.67 -8.77
N VAL A 120 20.91 -12.33 -9.93
CA VAL A 120 19.91 -12.17 -11.01
C VAL A 120 18.56 -12.71 -10.57
N ALA A 121 18.51 -13.91 -9.98
CA ALA A 121 17.29 -14.48 -9.43
C ALA A 121 16.70 -13.60 -8.31
N GLY A 122 17.55 -13.11 -7.41
CA GLY A 122 17.16 -12.16 -6.36
C GLY A 122 16.55 -10.88 -6.93
N TYR A 123 17.20 -10.26 -7.91
CA TYR A 123 16.69 -9.07 -8.60
C TYR A 123 15.30 -9.32 -9.22
N LEU A 124 15.13 -10.47 -9.88
CA LEU A 124 13.88 -10.84 -10.54
C LEU A 124 12.75 -11.05 -9.53
N LEU A 125 13.04 -11.67 -8.38
CA LEU A 125 12.08 -11.81 -7.28
C LEU A 125 11.65 -10.45 -6.71
N PHE A 126 12.61 -9.56 -6.41
CA PHE A 126 12.29 -8.22 -5.91
C PHE A 126 11.51 -7.38 -6.93
N PHE A 127 11.79 -7.56 -8.22
CA PHE A 127 11.05 -6.93 -9.30
C PHE A 127 9.58 -7.41 -9.36
N ILE A 128 9.35 -8.72 -9.23
CA ILE A 128 7.99 -9.29 -9.18
C ILE A 128 7.23 -8.77 -7.95
N ILE A 129 7.89 -8.69 -6.79
CA ILE A 129 7.28 -8.15 -5.56
C ILE A 129 6.84 -6.69 -5.78
N LEU A 130 7.69 -5.86 -6.38
CA LEU A 130 7.36 -4.48 -6.71
C LEU A 130 6.18 -4.38 -7.69
N TYR A 131 6.16 -5.23 -8.71
CA TYR A 131 5.07 -5.27 -9.69
C TYR A 131 3.73 -5.60 -9.01
N ASN A 132 3.72 -6.63 -8.14
CA ASN A 132 2.54 -7.02 -7.39
C ASN A 132 2.07 -5.89 -6.43
N GLN A 133 2.99 -5.25 -5.71
CA GLN A 133 2.64 -4.11 -4.85
C GLN A 133 2.01 -2.95 -5.62
N ARG A 134 2.53 -2.61 -6.80
CA ARG A 134 1.92 -1.58 -7.66
C ARG A 134 0.53 -1.97 -8.12
N SER A 135 0.32 -3.24 -8.46
CA SER A 135 -1.01 -3.74 -8.83
C SER A 135 -2.01 -3.54 -7.69
N ARG A 136 -1.63 -3.92 -6.47
CA ARG A 136 -2.48 -3.74 -5.28
C ARG A 136 -2.78 -2.27 -4.98
N ILE A 137 -1.79 -1.38 -5.11
CA ILE A 137 -2.01 0.06 -4.92
C ILE A 137 -3.05 0.59 -5.91
N LYS A 138 -2.93 0.22 -7.20
CA LYS A 138 -3.90 0.65 -8.23
C LYS A 138 -5.31 0.13 -7.97
N GLU A 139 -5.43 -1.11 -7.49
CA GLU A 139 -6.72 -1.69 -7.13
C GLU A 139 -7.38 -0.91 -5.98
N ILE A 140 -6.63 -0.62 -4.92
CA ILE A 140 -7.13 0.15 -3.76
C ILE A 140 -7.46 1.60 -4.16
N GLU A 141 -6.62 2.25 -4.98
CA GLU A 141 -6.90 3.59 -5.51
C GLU A 141 -8.17 3.59 -6.37
N GLY A 142 -8.39 2.55 -7.19
CA GLY A 142 -9.62 2.36 -7.95
C GLY A 142 -10.85 2.24 -7.06
N GLU A 143 -10.79 1.41 -6.02
CA GLU A 143 -11.88 1.30 -5.03
C GLU A 143 -12.16 2.67 -4.37
N MET A 144 -11.13 3.40 -3.97
CA MET A 144 -11.26 4.73 -3.37
C MET A 144 -11.94 5.73 -4.31
N HIS A 145 -11.55 5.77 -5.58
CA HIS A 145 -12.18 6.63 -6.58
C HIS A 145 -13.67 6.29 -6.78
N THR A 146 -14.03 5.00 -6.80
CA THR A 146 -15.44 4.61 -6.90
C THR A 146 -16.25 5.01 -5.67
N MET A 147 -15.65 4.95 -4.47
CA MET A 147 -16.27 5.40 -3.22
C MET A 147 -16.43 6.93 -3.19
N GLU A 148 -15.44 7.68 -3.66
CA GLU A 148 -15.52 9.14 -3.78
C GLU A 148 -16.55 9.58 -4.81
N GLN A 149 -16.61 8.95 -5.98
CA GLN A 149 -17.64 9.23 -6.98
C GLN A 149 -19.05 9.00 -6.41
N LYS A 150 -19.26 7.87 -5.71
CA LYS A 150 -20.53 7.60 -5.01
C LYS A 150 -20.83 8.64 -3.93
N ARG A 151 -19.82 9.17 -3.25
CA ARG A 151 -19.99 10.22 -2.25
C ARG A 151 -20.38 11.57 -2.88
N MET A 152 -19.84 11.92 -4.04
CA MET A 152 -20.14 13.19 -4.73
C MET A 152 -21.47 13.15 -5.49
N SER A 153 -21.95 11.96 -5.88
CA SER A 153 -23.21 11.80 -6.60
C SER A 153 -24.47 11.73 -5.71
N LEU A 154 -24.36 11.97 -4.40
CA LEU A 154 -25.40 11.73 -3.39
C LEU A 154 -25.79 12.99 -2.59
#